data_AF-A0A484NUG7-F1
#
_entry.id   AF-A0A484NUG7-F1
#
_cell.length_a   1.000
_cell.length_b   1.000
_cell.length_c   1.000
_cell.angle_alpha   90.00
_cell.angle_beta   90.00
_cell.angle_gamma   90.00
#
_symmetry.space_group_name_H-M   'P 1'
#
loop_
_entity.id
_entity.type
_entity.pdbx_description
1 polymer ?
#
loop_
_entity_poly.entity_id
_entity_poly.type
_entity_poly.pdbx_seq_one_letter_code
_entity_poly.pdbx_strand_id
1 'polypeptide(L)'
;MPSQQEAQSILQQFIADEEADLAGRGGGSFWPSNWHRITPLEAKAETLLDAAAHERFCLHYLRRTHVPPAMSEAALPRVLDAYRQWLPRAQSGDSGAKPHALVFLFGFDARGALPGALKDLKTLQARRKLLIHLGNFSHLPGMRAKPKGFQPFLPLAGHILQVLRHTSYRQDYASVDAPYHAFTDLRFWGMVYIVLMTPSLRETLLADLMDGHPDLPRRDEVLGILNEFVQAVLPNCAAEETGFLALAAKLDAQQRSRAAQTESAALARQLQLPFGENEAWNITINAPLRGHDRWYSPPYMQLVMQPDPDFDWRLLLDTGKQRYSVNSGDTLQNDGKLPPLAKLADVPQWLAQIRSSHGLDFGFDQGRIACGRKRAMAKTIRQWIDGGA
;
A
#
# COMPACT_ATOMS: atom_id res chain seq x y z
N MET A 1 31.33 17.06 2.81
CA MET A 1 30.67 16.69 4.09
C MET A 1 30.46 17.98 4.87
N PRO A 2 29.32 18.18 5.54
CA PRO A 2 29.06 19.36 6.36
C PRO A 2 30.11 19.49 7.48
N SER A 3 30.39 20.72 7.90
CA SER A 3 31.23 20.94 9.09
C SER A 3 30.53 20.40 10.34
N GLN A 4 31.27 20.12 11.41
CA GLN A 4 30.68 19.63 12.67
C GLN A 4 29.62 20.60 13.22
N GLN A 5 29.90 21.91 13.13
CA GLN A 5 28.98 22.96 13.57
C GLN A 5 27.73 23.05 12.67
N GLU A 6 27.88 22.85 11.36
CA GLU A 6 26.74 22.79 10.44
C GLU A 6 25.88 21.56 10.72
N ALA A 7 26.49 20.39 10.95
CA ALA A 7 25.78 19.16 11.29
C ALA A 7 24.98 19.29 12.60
N GLN A 8 25.58 19.86 13.63
CA GLN A 8 24.90 20.14 14.90
C GLN A 8 23.73 21.11 14.71
N SER A 9 23.93 22.20 13.97
CA SER A 9 22.89 23.19 13.67
C SER A 9 21.68 22.57 12.95
N ILE A 10 21.92 21.71 11.94
CA ILE A 10 20.85 20.99 11.22
C ILE A 10 20.02 20.13 12.18
N LEU A 11 20.68 19.37 13.08
CA LEU A 11 19.99 18.51 14.04
C LEU A 11 19.18 19.33 15.06
N GLN A 12 19.72 20.44 15.55
CA GLN A 12 19.01 21.33 16.48
C GLN A 12 17.81 22.01 15.81
N GLN A 13 17.95 22.42 14.55
CA GLN A 13 16.86 23.05 13.80
C GLN A 13 15.73 22.05 13.50
N PHE A 14 16.08 20.79 13.20
CA PHE A 14 15.11 19.70 13.10
C PHE A 14 14.35 19.50 14.42
N ILE A 15 15.06 19.40 15.56
CA ILE A 15 14.40 19.25 16.87
C ILE A 15 13.45 20.42 17.12
N ALA A 16 13.91 21.66 16.94
CA ALA A 16 13.10 22.85 17.22
C ALA A 16 11.83 22.94 16.36
N ASP A 17 11.93 22.61 15.06
CA ASP A 17 10.78 22.60 14.14
C ASP A 17 9.75 21.52 14.52
N GLU A 18 10.20 20.34 14.93
CA GLU A 18 9.33 19.24 15.34
C GLU A 18 8.68 19.50 16.72
N GLU A 19 9.39 20.17 17.64
CA GLU A 19 8.82 20.66 18.90
C GLU A 19 7.72 21.72 18.68
N ALA A 20 7.92 22.60 17.69
CA ALA A 20 6.90 23.58 17.31
C ALA A 20 5.66 22.89 16.72
N ASP A 21 5.84 21.86 15.90
CA ASP A 21 4.77 21.03 15.35
C ASP A 21 3.99 20.31 16.46
N LEU A 22 4.68 19.61 17.37
CA LEU A 22 4.05 18.89 18.48
C LEU A 22 3.29 19.79 19.46
N ALA A 23 3.62 21.07 19.49
CA ALA A 23 2.94 22.08 20.30
C ALA A 23 1.86 22.87 19.52
N GLY A 24 1.59 22.54 18.25
CA GLY A 24 0.59 23.19 17.42
C GLY A 24 0.93 24.63 17.02
N ARG A 25 2.22 25.00 17.04
CA ARG A 25 2.67 26.39 16.78
C ARG A 25 3.04 26.68 15.32
N GLY A 26 2.72 25.76 14.41
CA GLY A 26 3.26 25.78 13.04
C GLY A 26 4.72 25.29 13.06
N GLY A 27 4.96 24.17 12.39
CA GLY A 27 6.25 23.46 12.37
C GLY A 27 6.13 22.21 11.49
N GLY A 28 7.12 21.34 11.54
CA GLY A 28 7.11 20.04 10.87
C GLY A 28 7.39 20.12 9.36
N SER A 29 7.81 21.28 8.87
CA SER A 29 8.15 21.53 7.47
C SER A 29 9.63 21.31 7.18
N PHE A 30 10.47 21.25 8.22
CA PHE A 30 11.91 21.11 8.07
C PHE A 30 12.28 19.73 7.54
N TRP A 31 11.66 18.67 8.06
CA TRP A 31 11.94 17.29 7.65
C TRP A 31 11.69 17.05 6.14
N PRO A 32 10.51 17.35 5.55
CA PRO A 32 10.26 17.15 4.12
C PRO A 32 11.34 17.75 3.21
N SER A 33 11.87 18.92 3.57
CA SER A 33 12.89 19.62 2.77
C SER A 33 14.33 19.19 3.09
N ASN A 34 14.60 18.63 4.27
CA ASN A 34 15.96 18.39 4.77
C ASN A 34 16.25 16.93 5.19
N TRP A 35 15.34 15.98 4.98
CA TRP A 35 15.55 14.58 5.39
C TRP A 35 16.85 13.98 4.85
N HIS A 36 17.25 14.37 3.62
CA HIS A 36 18.48 13.94 2.96
C HIS A 36 19.76 14.48 3.65
N ARG A 37 19.65 15.58 4.42
CA ARG A 37 20.73 16.15 5.23
C ARG A 37 20.74 15.59 6.66
N ILE A 38 19.57 15.24 7.20
CA ILE A 38 19.42 14.70 8.56
C ILE A 38 19.80 13.21 8.61
N THR A 39 19.31 12.41 7.65
CA THR A 39 19.50 10.95 7.65
C THR A 39 20.98 10.53 7.76
N PRO A 40 21.92 11.13 7.01
CA PRO A 40 23.35 10.79 7.14
C PRO A 40 23.97 11.12 8.51
N LEU A 41 23.30 11.94 9.33
CA LEU A 41 23.77 12.39 10.63
C LEU A 41 23.25 11.52 11.78
N GLU A 42 22.29 10.61 11.55
CA GLU A 42 21.63 9.85 12.61
C GLU A 42 22.63 9.13 13.53
N ALA A 43 23.68 8.52 12.96
CA ALA A 43 24.66 7.73 13.68
C ALA A 43 25.67 8.58 14.47
N LYS A 44 25.73 9.89 14.17
CA LYS A 44 26.59 10.86 14.84
C LYS A 44 25.81 11.72 15.83
N ALA A 45 24.49 11.65 15.84
CA ALA A 45 23.63 12.50 16.65
C ALA A 45 24.01 12.44 18.14
N GLU A 46 24.31 11.25 18.66
CA GLU A 46 24.74 11.04 20.04
C GLU A 46 26.02 11.81 20.41
N THR A 47 26.92 12.04 19.44
CA THR A 47 28.17 12.79 19.64
C THR A 47 28.04 14.28 19.37
N LEU A 48 27.04 14.68 18.59
CA LEU A 48 26.82 16.07 18.16
C LEU A 48 25.86 16.84 19.08
N LEU A 49 25.07 16.12 19.88
CA LEU A 49 24.04 16.66 20.74
C LEU A 49 24.34 16.31 22.20
N ASP A 50 23.95 17.19 23.12
CA ASP A 50 23.89 16.83 24.54
C ASP A 50 22.81 15.76 24.79
N ALA A 51 22.79 15.21 26.01
CA ALA A 51 21.90 14.10 26.33
C ALA A 51 20.40 14.43 26.15
N ALA A 52 19.98 15.64 26.50
CA ALA A 52 18.58 16.07 26.41
C ALA A 52 18.18 16.31 24.95
N ALA A 53 19.00 17.02 24.18
CA ALA A 53 18.78 17.23 22.76
C ALA A 53 18.80 15.90 21.98
N HIS A 54 19.67 14.96 22.36
CA HIS A 54 19.69 13.62 21.75
C HIS A 54 18.41 12.82 22.03
N GLU A 55 17.84 12.91 23.22
CA GLU A 55 16.56 12.27 23.54
C GLU A 55 15.42 12.84 22.68
N ARG A 56 15.34 14.18 22.55
CA ARG A 56 14.36 14.83 21.66
C ARG A 56 14.59 14.48 20.20
N PHE A 57 15.85 14.39 19.76
CA PHE A 57 16.17 13.88 18.42
C PHE A 57 15.64 12.47 18.20
N CYS A 58 15.88 11.55 19.15
CA CYS A 58 15.41 10.17 19.05
C CYS A 58 13.88 10.09 18.95
N LEU A 59 13.17 10.88 19.76
CA LEU A 59 11.71 11.01 19.72
C LEU A 59 11.22 11.42 18.32
N HIS A 60 11.70 12.55 17.80
CA HIS A 60 11.23 13.10 16.53
C HIS A 60 11.67 12.27 15.33
N TYR A 61 12.88 11.72 15.37
CA TYR A 61 13.37 10.81 14.34
C TYR A 61 12.53 9.55 14.27
N LEU A 62 12.18 8.97 15.43
CA LEU A 62 11.26 7.84 15.52
C LEU A 62 9.85 8.21 15.00
N ARG A 63 9.32 9.39 15.35
CA ARG A 63 8.01 9.85 14.85
C ARG A 63 7.97 9.96 13.33
N ARG A 64 9.04 10.47 12.71
CA ARG A 64 9.10 10.67 11.25
C ARG A 64 9.39 9.41 10.45
N THR A 65 10.21 8.51 10.98
CA THR A 65 10.71 7.35 10.23
C THR A 65 10.10 6.02 10.69
N HIS A 66 9.47 6.00 11.87
CA HIS A 66 9.04 4.81 12.63
C HIS A 66 10.17 3.80 12.85
N VAL A 67 11.42 4.29 12.87
CA VAL A 67 12.63 3.56 13.18
C VAL A 67 13.52 4.46 14.05
N PRO A 68 14.08 3.98 15.17
CA PRO A 68 14.97 4.82 15.96
C PRO A 68 16.30 5.06 15.23
N PRO A 69 17.03 6.14 15.54
CA PRO A 69 18.35 6.38 14.95
C PRO A 69 19.36 5.29 15.36
N ALA A 70 20.48 5.20 14.66
CA ALA A 70 21.61 4.39 15.13
C ALA A 70 22.18 4.97 16.44
N MET A 71 22.49 4.11 17.42
CA MET A 71 22.85 4.54 18.78
C MET A 71 23.79 3.55 19.47
N SER A 72 24.48 4.02 20.52
CA SER A 72 25.23 3.19 21.46
C SER A 72 24.33 2.46 22.47
N GLU A 73 24.90 1.50 23.21
CA GLU A 73 24.15 0.77 24.24
C GLU A 73 23.78 1.68 25.42
N ALA A 74 24.62 2.68 25.72
CA ALA A 74 24.36 3.68 26.75
C ALA A 74 23.19 4.63 26.39
N ALA A 75 22.85 4.75 25.10
CA ALA A 75 21.73 5.56 24.63
C ALA A 75 20.39 4.80 24.57
N LEU A 76 20.39 3.47 24.67
CA LEU A 76 19.17 2.65 24.59
C LEU A 76 18.08 3.06 25.60
N PRO A 77 18.38 3.33 26.89
CA PRO A 77 17.36 3.76 27.85
C PRO A 77 16.63 5.03 27.40
N ARG A 78 17.36 6.01 26.85
CA ARG A 78 16.78 7.28 26.37
C ARG A 78 15.80 7.07 25.22
N VAL A 79 16.06 6.10 24.34
CA VAL A 79 15.14 5.77 23.24
C VAL A 79 13.89 5.06 23.75
N LEU A 80 14.03 4.19 24.75
CA LEU A 80 12.87 3.58 25.41
C LEU A 80 11.99 4.64 26.08
N ASP A 81 12.60 5.63 26.74
CA ASP A 81 11.87 6.73 27.37
C ASP A 81 11.20 7.64 26.34
N ALA A 82 11.89 7.98 25.25
CA ALA A 82 11.30 8.69 24.11
C ALA A 82 10.10 7.93 23.53
N TYR A 83 10.21 6.61 23.35
CA TYR A 83 9.10 5.79 22.88
C TYR A 83 7.91 5.82 23.84
N ARG A 84 8.15 5.68 25.15
CA ARG A 84 7.09 5.78 26.18
C ARG A 84 6.39 7.13 26.18
N GLN A 85 7.15 8.22 26.01
CA GLN A 85 6.59 9.57 25.93
C GLN A 85 5.70 9.76 24.69
N TRP A 86 6.07 9.18 23.55
CA TRP A 86 5.28 9.29 22.32
C TRP A 86 4.05 8.39 22.28
N LEU A 87 4.13 7.22 22.91
CA LEU A 87 3.15 6.14 22.75
C LEU A 87 1.68 6.59 22.93
N PRO A 88 1.29 7.40 23.93
CA PRO A 88 -0.09 7.87 24.06
C PRO A 88 -0.58 8.67 22.84
N ARG A 89 0.30 9.49 22.24
CA ARG A 89 -0.03 10.27 21.04
C ARG A 89 -0.09 9.40 19.78
N ALA A 90 0.85 8.45 19.67
CA ALA A 90 0.84 7.47 18.59
C ALA A 90 -0.49 6.70 18.54
N GLN A 91 -1.02 6.32 19.71
CA GLN A 91 -2.30 5.61 19.83
C GLN A 91 -3.52 6.49 19.61
N SER A 92 -3.44 7.80 19.86
CA SER A 92 -4.51 8.75 19.59
C SER A 92 -4.58 9.20 18.12
N GLY A 93 -3.85 8.55 17.22
CA GLY A 93 -3.91 8.82 15.78
C GLY A 93 -2.97 9.91 15.28
N ASP A 94 -1.84 10.17 15.96
CA ASP A 94 -0.74 10.97 15.40
C ASP A 94 -0.38 10.43 14.00
N SER A 95 -0.52 11.29 12.98
CA SER A 95 -0.66 10.91 11.58
C SER A 95 0.65 10.35 11.01
N GLY A 96 0.83 9.05 11.21
CA GLY A 96 2.00 8.33 10.75
C GLY A 96 2.30 7.08 11.56
N ALA A 97 1.92 7.06 12.85
CA ALA A 97 2.27 5.96 13.75
C ALA A 97 1.83 4.58 13.23
N LYS A 98 2.79 3.65 13.17
CA LYS A 98 2.59 2.29 12.68
C LYS A 98 2.65 1.29 13.86
N PRO A 99 1.52 0.80 14.38
CA PRO A 99 1.48 -0.05 15.57
C PRO A 99 2.40 -1.27 15.43
N HIS A 100 2.28 -1.98 14.31
CA HIS A 100 3.07 -3.16 14.02
C HIS A 100 4.59 -2.86 14.01
N ALA A 101 5.04 -1.72 13.47
CA ALA A 101 6.45 -1.36 13.44
C ALA A 101 6.99 -1.04 14.85
N LEU A 102 6.23 -0.27 15.63
CA LEU A 102 6.63 0.15 16.98
C LEU A 102 6.65 -1.01 17.97
N VAL A 103 5.58 -1.80 17.99
CA VAL A 103 5.49 -3.01 18.82
C VAL A 103 6.53 -4.04 18.37
N PHE A 104 6.84 -4.14 17.09
CA PHE A 104 7.92 -5.01 16.62
C PHE A 104 9.29 -4.60 17.20
N LEU A 105 9.63 -3.31 17.17
CA LEU A 105 10.89 -2.79 17.71
C LEU A 105 11.00 -3.01 19.22
N PHE A 106 10.01 -2.55 19.97
CA PHE A 106 10.10 -2.41 21.42
C PHE A 106 9.44 -3.56 22.20
N GLY A 107 8.49 -4.26 21.58
CA GLY A 107 7.81 -5.42 22.15
C GLY A 107 6.83 -5.06 23.28
N PHE A 108 6.33 -3.82 23.33
CA PHE A 108 5.24 -3.43 24.22
C PHE A 108 4.49 -2.21 23.66
N ASP A 109 3.25 -2.04 24.08
CA ASP A 109 2.44 -0.82 23.95
C ASP A 109 1.52 -0.66 25.17
N ALA A 110 0.51 0.22 25.12
CA ALA A 110 -0.40 0.40 26.24
C ALA A 110 -1.33 -0.81 26.50
N ARG A 111 -1.41 -1.78 25.58
CA ARG A 111 -2.18 -3.01 25.76
C ARG A 111 -1.37 -4.10 26.46
N GLY A 112 -0.07 -3.89 26.63
CA GLY A 112 0.81 -4.78 27.39
C GLY A 112 2.13 -5.05 26.67
N ALA A 113 2.91 -5.95 27.28
CA ALA A 113 4.20 -6.38 26.75
C ALA A 113 4.11 -7.77 26.12
N LEU A 114 4.83 -7.96 25.02
CA LEU A 114 4.99 -9.23 24.34
C LEU A 114 6.08 -10.08 25.01
N PRO A 115 5.99 -11.42 24.92
CA PRO A 115 7.13 -12.30 25.18
C PRO A 115 8.29 -11.90 24.24
N GLY A 116 9.37 -11.37 24.80
CA GLY A 116 10.46 -10.80 23.99
C GLY A 116 10.43 -9.27 23.84
N ALA A 117 9.80 -8.55 24.78
CA ALA A 117 10.06 -7.13 24.99
C ALA A 117 11.56 -6.79 24.91
N LEU A 118 11.89 -5.63 24.35
CA LEU A 118 13.25 -5.23 24.07
C LEU A 118 14.10 -5.16 25.35
N LYS A 119 15.24 -5.85 25.38
CA LYS A 119 16.16 -5.89 26.53
C LYS A 119 17.55 -5.36 26.24
N ASP A 120 17.99 -5.40 24.98
CA ASP A 120 19.37 -5.11 24.60
C ASP A 120 19.45 -4.45 23.21
N LEU A 121 20.56 -3.77 22.96
CA LEU A 121 20.79 -3.03 21.72
C LEU A 121 20.90 -3.97 20.50
N LYS A 122 21.46 -5.18 20.68
CA LYS A 122 21.64 -6.15 19.59
C LYS A 122 20.30 -6.55 18.99
N THR A 123 19.31 -6.80 19.85
CA THR A 123 17.94 -7.12 19.48
C THR A 123 17.28 -5.93 18.78
N LEU A 124 17.48 -4.71 19.27
CA LEU A 124 16.98 -3.50 18.63
C LEU A 124 17.57 -3.35 17.22
N GLN A 125 18.89 -3.53 17.07
CA GLN A 125 19.58 -3.39 15.79
C GLN A 125 19.11 -4.43 14.77
N ALA A 126 18.88 -5.68 15.18
CA ALA A 126 18.33 -6.71 14.31
C ALA A 126 16.92 -6.34 13.81
N ARG A 127 16.04 -5.89 14.71
CA ARG A 127 14.68 -5.44 14.37
C ARG A 127 14.69 -4.18 13.50
N ARG A 128 15.52 -3.20 13.85
CA ARG A 128 15.76 -1.98 13.07
C ARG A 128 16.21 -2.30 11.64
N LYS A 129 17.14 -3.24 11.48
CA LYS A 129 17.63 -3.67 10.15
C LYS A 129 16.50 -4.20 9.27
N LEU A 130 15.56 -4.97 9.85
CA LEU A 130 14.38 -5.39 9.10
C LEU A 130 13.54 -4.19 8.67
N LEU A 131 13.16 -3.29 9.57
CA LEU A 131 12.30 -2.16 9.20
C LEU A 131 12.91 -1.24 8.14
N ILE A 132 14.24 -1.02 8.19
CA ILE A 132 14.96 -0.29 7.15
C ILE A 132 14.89 -1.05 5.82
N HIS A 133 15.11 -2.37 5.83
CA HIS A 133 14.98 -3.19 4.64
C HIS A 133 13.57 -3.09 4.03
N LEU A 134 12.53 -3.17 4.85
CA LEU A 134 11.14 -3.02 4.41
C LEU A 134 10.83 -1.61 3.88
N GLY A 135 11.48 -0.59 4.42
CA GLY A 135 11.36 0.80 3.95
C GLY A 135 11.97 1.07 2.57
N ASN A 136 12.77 0.15 2.03
CA ASN A 136 13.39 0.31 0.70
C ASN A 136 12.50 -0.15 -0.46
N PHE A 137 11.34 -0.74 -0.17
CA PHE A 137 10.38 -1.12 -1.19
C PHE A 137 9.46 0.06 -1.53
N SER A 138 9.06 0.17 -2.78
CA SER A 138 8.14 1.20 -3.26
C SER A 138 6.72 0.68 -3.55
N HIS A 139 6.55 -0.64 -3.71
CA HIS A 139 5.24 -1.26 -3.98
C HIS A 139 5.24 -2.77 -3.68
N LEU A 140 4.05 -3.32 -3.41
CA LEU A 140 3.84 -4.73 -3.02
C LEU A 140 4.30 -5.76 -4.08
N PRO A 141 4.04 -5.58 -5.39
CA PRO A 141 4.52 -6.53 -6.40
C PRO A 141 6.05 -6.68 -6.42
N GLY A 142 6.79 -5.57 -6.29
CA GLY A 142 8.25 -5.55 -6.28
C GLY A 142 8.82 -6.18 -5.02
N MET A 143 8.07 -6.13 -3.91
CA MET A 143 8.37 -6.84 -2.68
C MET A 143 8.27 -8.36 -2.85
N ARG A 144 7.13 -8.84 -3.35
CA ARG A 144 6.89 -10.27 -3.59
C ARG A 144 7.92 -10.89 -4.53
N ALA A 145 8.32 -10.16 -5.57
CA ALA A 145 9.31 -10.60 -6.55
C ALA A 145 10.74 -10.80 -5.99
N LYS A 146 11.02 -10.40 -4.74
CA LYS A 146 12.36 -10.43 -4.13
C LYS A 146 12.43 -11.31 -2.86
N PRO A 147 11.97 -12.58 -2.87
CA PRO A 147 11.94 -13.43 -1.67
C PRO A 147 13.32 -13.64 -1.04
N LYS A 148 14.38 -13.70 -1.85
CA LYS A 148 15.76 -13.88 -1.35
C LYS A 148 16.20 -12.79 -0.36
N GLY A 149 15.69 -11.56 -0.49
CA GLY A 149 16.00 -10.46 0.42
C GLY A 149 15.47 -10.67 1.84
N PHE A 150 14.45 -11.51 2.00
CA PHE A 150 13.78 -11.78 3.28
C PHE A 150 14.42 -12.91 4.08
N GLN A 151 15.23 -13.77 3.43
CA GLN A 151 15.86 -14.94 4.05
C GLN A 151 16.64 -14.63 5.33
N PRO A 152 17.44 -13.55 5.42
CA PRO A 152 18.15 -13.20 6.65
C PRO A 152 17.26 -12.84 7.85
N PHE A 153 15.95 -12.61 7.61
CA PHE A 153 15.00 -12.15 8.62
C PHE A 153 14.01 -13.23 9.05
N LEU A 154 14.03 -14.44 8.45
CA LEU A 154 13.18 -15.56 8.86
C LEU A 154 13.28 -15.92 10.35
N PRO A 155 14.45 -15.82 11.02
CA PRO A 155 14.53 -16.06 12.46
C PRO A 155 13.65 -15.12 13.32
N LEU A 156 13.18 -14.00 12.76
CA LEU A 156 12.29 -13.06 13.44
C LEU A 156 10.80 -13.42 13.28
N ALA A 157 10.45 -14.41 12.45
CA ALA A 157 9.06 -14.72 12.08
C ALA A 157 8.14 -15.01 13.29
N GLY A 158 8.64 -15.72 14.31
CA GLY A 158 7.86 -15.98 15.53
C GLY A 158 7.48 -14.71 16.29
N HIS A 159 8.44 -13.79 16.47
CA HIS A 159 8.19 -12.48 17.09
C HIS A 159 7.28 -11.63 16.22
N ILE A 160 7.45 -11.67 14.90
CA ILE A 160 6.57 -10.95 13.96
C ILE A 160 5.13 -11.43 14.09
N LEU A 161 4.86 -12.74 14.10
CA LEU A 161 3.50 -13.25 14.25
C LEU A 161 2.87 -12.82 15.59
N GLN A 162 3.64 -12.82 16.68
CA GLN A 162 3.17 -12.31 17.97
C GLN A 162 2.79 -10.83 17.91
N VAL A 163 3.61 -10.01 17.23
CA VAL A 163 3.33 -8.59 17.03
C VAL A 163 2.05 -8.41 16.22
N LEU A 164 1.90 -9.11 15.10
CA LEU A 164 0.72 -9.00 14.24
C LEU A 164 -0.57 -9.36 15.01
N ARG A 165 -0.55 -10.44 15.80
CA ARG A 165 -1.66 -10.83 16.68
C ARG A 165 -1.94 -9.78 17.75
N HIS A 166 -0.90 -9.29 18.42
CA HIS A 166 -1.03 -8.25 19.44
C HIS A 166 -1.66 -6.98 18.88
N THR A 167 -1.31 -6.60 17.65
CA THR A 167 -1.91 -5.46 16.94
C THR A 167 -3.22 -5.78 16.25
N SER A 168 -3.79 -6.98 16.45
CA SER A 168 -5.02 -7.43 15.77
C SER A 168 -4.94 -7.23 14.25
N TYR A 169 -3.74 -7.43 13.69
CA TYR A 169 -3.40 -7.25 12.28
C TYR A 169 -3.66 -5.84 11.72
N ARG A 170 -3.77 -4.83 12.58
CA ARG A 170 -3.93 -3.42 12.17
C ARG A 170 -2.64 -2.86 11.59
N GLN A 171 -2.76 -2.11 10.49
CA GLN A 171 -1.63 -1.46 9.81
C GLN A 171 -1.37 -0.04 10.33
N ASP A 172 -2.40 0.62 10.86
CA ASP A 172 -2.34 1.94 11.49
C ASP A 172 -3.21 2.00 12.76
N TYR A 173 -3.17 3.14 13.46
CA TYR A 173 -4.03 3.43 14.61
C TYR A 173 -5.31 4.20 14.22
N ALA A 174 -5.58 4.41 12.93
CA ALA A 174 -6.76 5.16 12.50
C ALA A 174 -8.04 4.40 12.89
N SER A 175 -9.14 5.14 13.06
CA SER A 175 -10.45 4.52 13.24
C SER A 175 -10.77 3.61 12.05
N VAL A 176 -11.47 2.51 12.31
CA VAL A 176 -12.02 1.62 11.28
C VAL A 176 -12.90 2.40 10.29
N ASP A 177 -13.53 3.49 10.76
CA ASP A 177 -14.40 4.38 9.99
C ASP A 177 -13.63 5.51 9.28
N ALA A 178 -12.31 5.56 9.39
CA ALA A 178 -11.54 6.59 8.69
C ALA A 178 -11.65 6.37 7.17
N PRO A 179 -12.01 7.39 6.37
CA PRO A 179 -12.17 7.26 4.92
C PRO A 179 -10.87 6.86 4.20
N TYR A 180 -9.73 6.89 4.90
CA TYR A 180 -8.39 6.58 4.39
C TYR A 180 -7.66 5.56 5.26
N HIS A 181 -8.30 4.46 5.66
CA HIS A 181 -7.60 3.36 6.34
C HIS A 181 -6.52 2.78 5.43
N ALA A 182 -5.26 2.77 5.87
CA ALA A 182 -4.16 2.23 5.08
C ALA A 182 -4.15 0.69 5.15
N PHE A 183 -4.28 0.04 3.99
CA PHE A 183 -4.29 -1.43 3.88
C PHE A 183 -3.14 -1.97 3.01
N THR A 184 -2.30 -1.08 2.48
CA THR A 184 -1.16 -1.37 1.60
C THR A 184 0.20 -1.04 2.23
N ASP A 185 0.28 -0.98 3.56
CA ASP A 185 1.52 -0.66 4.27
C ASP A 185 2.60 -1.71 4.00
N LEU A 186 3.69 -1.28 3.35
CA LEU A 186 4.76 -2.18 2.93
C LEU A 186 5.47 -2.86 4.11
N ARG A 187 5.58 -2.21 5.27
CA ARG A 187 6.23 -2.80 6.44
C ARG A 187 5.37 -3.91 7.02
N PHE A 188 4.07 -3.68 7.10
CA PHE A 188 3.10 -4.71 7.49
C PHE A 188 3.17 -5.92 6.55
N TRP A 189 3.07 -5.70 5.24
CA TRP A 189 3.08 -6.80 4.27
C TRP A 189 4.42 -7.53 4.19
N GLY A 190 5.54 -6.83 4.40
CA GLY A 190 6.85 -7.46 4.51
C GLY A 190 6.98 -8.36 5.74
N MET A 191 6.38 -7.97 6.86
CA MET A 191 6.25 -8.81 8.05
C MET A 191 5.39 -10.06 7.78
N VAL A 192 4.22 -9.88 7.17
CA VAL A 192 3.36 -11.00 6.73
C VAL A 192 4.13 -11.95 5.82
N TYR A 193 4.89 -11.43 4.86
CA TYR A 193 5.67 -12.25 3.93
C TYR A 193 6.72 -13.10 4.64
N ILE A 194 7.42 -12.56 5.64
CA ILE A 194 8.39 -13.32 6.44
C ILE A 194 7.73 -14.49 7.17
N VAL A 195 6.54 -14.26 7.74
CA VAL A 195 5.80 -15.33 8.42
C VAL A 195 5.30 -16.38 7.41
N LEU A 196 4.77 -15.96 6.26
CA LEU A 196 4.37 -16.88 5.19
C LEU A 196 5.56 -17.69 4.65
N MET A 197 6.76 -17.10 4.58
CA MET A 197 7.95 -17.83 4.16
C MET A 197 8.45 -18.84 5.20
N THR A 198 7.91 -18.85 6.42
CA THR A 198 8.31 -19.74 7.51
C THR A 198 7.33 -20.92 7.64
N PRO A 199 7.70 -22.17 7.24
CA PRO A 199 6.77 -23.31 7.17
C PRO A 199 6.01 -23.58 8.47
N SER A 200 6.68 -23.50 9.61
CA SER A 200 6.06 -23.78 10.92
C SER A 200 5.04 -22.74 11.39
N LEU A 201 4.87 -21.61 10.68
CA LEU A 201 4.02 -20.49 11.11
C LEU A 201 2.99 -20.05 10.06
N ARG A 202 3.20 -20.38 8.77
CA ARG A 202 2.38 -19.86 7.68
C ARG A 202 0.92 -20.30 7.72
N GLU A 203 0.66 -21.53 8.16
CA GLU A 203 -0.70 -22.04 8.35
C GLU A 203 -1.44 -21.21 9.40
N THR A 204 -0.80 -21.00 10.55
CA THR A 204 -1.34 -20.22 11.65
C THR A 204 -1.66 -18.79 11.23
N LEU A 205 -0.72 -18.12 10.54
CA LEU A 205 -0.94 -16.76 10.04
C LEU A 205 -2.15 -16.68 9.10
N LEU A 206 -2.24 -17.63 8.15
CA LEU A 206 -3.28 -17.65 7.15
C LEU A 206 -4.66 -17.89 7.81
N ALA A 207 -4.73 -18.81 8.76
CA ALA A 207 -5.94 -19.05 9.56
C ALA A 207 -6.37 -17.80 10.37
N ASP A 208 -5.42 -17.11 11.02
CA ASP A 208 -5.73 -15.92 11.81
C ASP A 208 -6.37 -14.81 10.94
N LEU A 209 -5.81 -14.53 9.77
CA LEU A 209 -6.32 -13.49 8.86
C LEU A 209 -7.64 -13.91 8.19
N MET A 210 -7.79 -15.18 7.83
CA MET A 210 -8.98 -15.69 7.17
C MET A 210 -10.16 -15.88 8.10
N ASP A 211 -9.98 -16.35 9.34
CA ASP A 211 -11.11 -16.74 10.20
C ASP A 211 -11.07 -16.05 11.58
N GLY A 212 -9.89 -15.59 12.04
CA GLY A 212 -9.71 -15.04 13.39
C GLY A 212 -10.09 -13.56 13.57
N HIS A 213 -10.24 -12.80 12.49
CA HIS A 213 -10.49 -11.35 12.54
C HIS A 213 -11.56 -10.90 11.53
N PRO A 214 -12.85 -11.16 11.81
CA PRO A 214 -13.95 -10.74 10.93
C PRO A 214 -14.04 -9.22 10.79
N ASP A 215 -13.68 -8.46 11.83
CA ASP A 215 -13.76 -7.00 11.87
C ASP A 215 -12.54 -6.28 11.27
N LEU A 216 -11.78 -6.96 10.40
CA LEU A 216 -10.66 -6.33 9.69
C LEU A 216 -11.20 -5.19 8.80
N PRO A 217 -10.69 -3.95 8.95
CA PRO A 217 -11.04 -2.88 8.03
C PRO A 217 -10.59 -3.25 6.61
N ARG A 218 -11.46 -3.02 5.61
CA ARG A 218 -11.17 -3.37 4.21
C ARG A 218 -10.74 -4.82 4.04
N ARG A 219 -11.45 -5.71 4.74
CA ARG A 219 -11.14 -7.14 4.84
C ARG A 219 -10.97 -7.79 3.48
N ASP A 220 -11.85 -7.50 2.56
CA ASP A 220 -11.86 -8.05 1.23
C ASP A 220 -10.58 -7.70 0.45
N GLU A 221 -10.16 -6.43 0.50
CA GLU A 221 -8.91 -5.96 -0.11
C GLU A 221 -7.67 -6.53 0.59
N VAL A 222 -7.69 -6.62 1.92
CA VAL A 222 -6.62 -7.27 2.69
C VAL A 222 -6.49 -8.74 2.31
N LEU A 223 -7.61 -9.47 2.17
CA LEU A 223 -7.60 -10.87 1.74
C LEU A 223 -7.16 -11.02 0.28
N GLY A 224 -7.50 -10.05 -0.59
CA GLY A 224 -6.99 -9.96 -1.95
C GLY A 224 -5.47 -9.89 -1.99
N ILE A 225 -4.88 -8.92 -1.27
CA ILE A 225 -3.41 -8.78 -1.17
C ILE A 225 -2.79 -10.02 -0.52
N LEU A 226 -3.40 -10.57 0.54
CA LEU A 226 -2.92 -11.78 1.19
C LEU A 226 -2.84 -12.94 0.21
N ASN A 227 -3.85 -13.13 -0.65
CA ASN A 227 -3.83 -14.17 -1.67
C ASN A 227 -2.60 -14.02 -2.58
N GLU A 228 -2.27 -12.81 -3.03
CA GLU A 228 -1.08 -12.59 -3.87
C GLU A 228 0.23 -13.01 -3.19
N PHE A 229 0.35 -12.80 -1.87
CA PHE A 229 1.52 -13.25 -1.09
C PHE A 229 1.51 -14.76 -0.86
N VAL A 230 0.35 -15.37 -0.62
CA VAL A 230 0.18 -16.83 -0.51
C VAL A 230 0.60 -17.50 -1.82
N GLN A 231 0.08 -17.03 -2.96
CA GLN A 231 0.44 -17.54 -4.28
C GLN A 231 1.95 -17.44 -4.56
N ALA A 232 2.62 -16.40 -4.05
CA ALA A 232 4.07 -16.23 -4.20
C ALA A 232 4.89 -17.27 -3.39
N VAL A 233 4.36 -17.81 -2.28
CA VAL A 233 5.07 -18.82 -1.47
C VAL A 233 4.68 -20.26 -1.81
N LEU A 234 3.50 -20.49 -2.40
CA LEU A 234 2.99 -21.83 -2.73
C LEU A 234 3.99 -22.74 -3.47
N PRO A 235 4.76 -22.27 -4.49
CA PRO A 235 5.72 -23.12 -5.18
C PRO A 235 6.84 -23.69 -4.30
N ASN A 236 7.05 -23.13 -3.11
CA ASN A 236 8.08 -23.56 -2.15
C ASN A 236 7.49 -24.35 -0.96
N CYS A 237 6.22 -24.72 -1.00
CA CYS A 237 5.58 -25.50 0.05
C CYS A 237 5.82 -27.00 -0.16
N ALA A 238 6.07 -27.71 0.93
CA ALA A 238 6.13 -29.15 0.94
C ALA A 238 4.71 -29.74 0.84
N ALA A 239 4.58 -30.95 0.27
CA ALA A 239 3.28 -31.58 0.05
C ALA A 239 2.56 -31.92 1.37
N GLU A 240 3.33 -32.09 2.44
CA GLU A 240 2.87 -32.43 3.78
C GLU A 240 2.27 -31.24 4.53
N GLU A 241 2.43 -30.01 4.02
CA GLU A 241 1.82 -28.78 4.58
C GLU A 241 0.31 -28.69 4.26
N THR A 242 -0.43 -29.78 4.48
CA THR A 242 -1.80 -29.96 3.98
C THR A 242 -2.78 -28.93 4.53
N GLY A 243 -2.61 -28.47 5.77
CA GLY A 243 -3.46 -27.44 6.38
C GLY A 243 -3.29 -26.08 5.71
N PHE A 244 -2.05 -25.64 5.53
CA PHE A 244 -1.74 -24.43 4.76
C PHE A 244 -2.24 -24.51 3.31
N LEU A 245 -1.99 -25.62 2.62
CA LEU A 245 -2.43 -25.82 1.23
C LEU A 245 -3.96 -25.74 1.08
N ALA A 246 -4.71 -26.31 2.03
CA ALA A 246 -6.17 -26.24 2.04
C ALA A 246 -6.68 -24.80 2.25
N LEU A 247 -6.09 -24.06 3.20
CA LEU A 247 -6.44 -22.65 3.44
C LEU A 247 -6.09 -21.78 2.23
N ALA A 248 -4.94 -22.00 1.61
CA ALA A 248 -4.52 -21.29 0.40
C ALA A 248 -5.50 -21.51 -0.75
N ALA A 249 -5.96 -22.75 -0.96
CA ALA A 249 -6.97 -23.06 -1.97
C ALA A 249 -8.33 -22.40 -1.66
N LYS A 250 -8.75 -22.38 -0.38
CA LYS A 250 -9.98 -21.69 0.05
C LYS A 250 -9.90 -20.19 -0.24
N LEU A 251 -8.79 -19.54 0.13
CA LEU A 251 -8.58 -18.12 -0.12
C LEU A 251 -8.59 -17.80 -1.62
N ASP A 252 -7.89 -18.60 -2.41
CA ASP A 252 -7.82 -18.39 -3.86
C ASP A 252 -9.19 -18.57 -4.53
N ALA A 253 -9.96 -19.59 -4.13
CA ALA A 253 -11.33 -19.79 -4.61
C ALA A 253 -12.24 -18.61 -4.25
N GLN A 254 -12.11 -18.05 -3.03
CA GLN A 254 -12.85 -16.85 -2.63
C GLN A 254 -12.50 -15.66 -3.52
N GLN A 255 -11.21 -15.39 -3.75
CA GLN A 255 -10.79 -14.25 -4.58
C GLN A 255 -11.19 -14.42 -6.05
N ARG A 256 -11.11 -15.64 -6.61
CA ARG A 256 -11.62 -15.94 -7.95
C ARG A 256 -13.12 -15.71 -8.05
N SER A 257 -13.88 -16.12 -7.03
CA SER A 257 -15.32 -15.88 -7.01
C SER A 257 -15.65 -14.39 -7.00
N ARG A 258 -14.90 -13.56 -6.26
CA ARG A 258 -15.07 -12.11 -6.28
C ARG A 258 -14.74 -11.55 -7.67
N ALA A 259 -13.61 -11.95 -8.26
CA ALA A 259 -13.19 -11.53 -9.60
C ALA A 259 -14.20 -11.90 -10.70
N ALA A 260 -14.84 -13.06 -10.61
CA ALA A 260 -15.84 -13.50 -11.59
C ALA A 260 -17.15 -12.69 -11.53
N GLN A 261 -17.42 -12.01 -10.43
CA GLN A 261 -18.63 -11.21 -10.21
C GLN A 261 -18.49 -9.75 -10.69
N THR A 262 -17.29 -9.33 -11.12
CA THR A 262 -17.08 -7.94 -11.57
C THR A 262 -17.74 -7.67 -12.92
N GLU A 263 -18.00 -6.39 -13.22
CA GLU A 263 -18.59 -5.98 -14.48
C GLU A 263 -17.64 -6.25 -15.65
N SER A 264 -16.33 -6.05 -15.46
CA SER A 264 -15.34 -6.38 -16.49
C SER A 264 -15.35 -7.87 -16.82
N ALA A 265 -15.47 -8.75 -15.82
CA ALA A 265 -15.58 -10.19 -16.04
C ALA A 265 -16.91 -10.59 -16.72
N ALA A 266 -18.02 -9.92 -16.38
CA ALA A 266 -19.29 -10.10 -17.06
C ALA A 266 -19.22 -9.68 -18.54
N LEU A 267 -18.67 -8.50 -18.82
CA LEU A 267 -18.48 -7.99 -20.17
C LEU A 267 -17.55 -8.88 -21.00
N ALA A 268 -16.43 -9.34 -20.41
CA ALA A 268 -15.52 -10.24 -21.10
C ALA A 268 -16.20 -11.56 -21.52
N ARG A 269 -17.08 -12.11 -20.68
CA ARG A 269 -17.90 -13.29 -21.03
C ARG A 269 -18.93 -12.98 -22.12
N GLN A 270 -19.62 -11.84 -22.03
CA GLN A 270 -20.57 -11.40 -23.05
C GLN A 270 -19.90 -11.27 -24.42
N LEU A 271 -18.71 -10.68 -24.46
CA LEU A 271 -17.92 -10.50 -25.69
C LEU A 271 -17.12 -11.75 -26.10
N GLN A 272 -17.30 -12.87 -25.39
CA GLN A 272 -16.61 -14.15 -25.62
C GLN A 272 -15.08 -13.99 -25.73
N LEU A 273 -14.51 -13.13 -24.88
CA LEU A 273 -13.08 -12.89 -24.87
C LEU A 273 -12.35 -14.15 -24.33
N PRO A 274 -11.26 -14.59 -24.98
CA PRO A 274 -10.58 -15.85 -24.70
C PRO A 274 -9.59 -15.70 -23.53
N PHE A 275 -10.04 -15.10 -22.43
CA PHE A 275 -9.28 -15.06 -21.18
C PHE A 275 -9.53 -16.34 -20.40
N GLY A 276 -8.47 -16.94 -19.87
CA GLY A 276 -8.62 -18.07 -18.96
C GLY A 276 -9.31 -17.65 -17.66
N GLU A 277 -9.95 -18.59 -16.97
CA GLU A 277 -10.64 -18.35 -15.68
C GLU A 277 -9.72 -17.75 -14.60
N ASN A 278 -8.40 -17.97 -14.72
CA ASN A 278 -7.38 -17.48 -13.78
C ASN A 278 -6.36 -16.55 -14.46
N GLU A 279 -6.63 -16.09 -15.68
CA GLU A 279 -5.72 -15.19 -16.39
C GLU A 279 -5.85 -13.78 -15.81
N ALA A 280 -4.77 -13.24 -15.26
CA ALA A 280 -4.70 -11.82 -14.95
C ALA A 280 -4.65 -11.04 -16.27
N TRP A 281 -5.69 -10.25 -16.55
CA TRP A 281 -5.78 -9.44 -17.76
C TRP A 281 -6.19 -8.00 -17.43
N ASN A 282 -5.79 -7.09 -18.31
CA ASN A 282 -6.18 -5.69 -18.29
C ASN A 282 -6.41 -5.25 -19.74
N ILE A 283 -7.57 -4.63 -19.98
CA ILE A 283 -7.90 -3.99 -21.24
C ILE A 283 -7.84 -2.48 -21.03
N THR A 284 -7.05 -1.80 -21.86
CA THR A 284 -6.98 -0.34 -21.88
C THR A 284 -7.42 0.17 -23.25
N ILE A 285 -8.42 1.04 -23.26
CA ILE A 285 -8.92 1.76 -24.43
C ILE A 285 -8.54 3.22 -24.24
N ASN A 286 -7.81 3.79 -25.19
CA ASN A 286 -7.51 5.21 -25.23
C ASN A 286 -8.01 5.77 -26.56
N ALA A 287 -8.66 6.93 -26.54
CA ALA A 287 -9.11 7.61 -27.74
C ALA A 287 -8.94 9.12 -27.60
N PRO A 288 -8.31 9.80 -28.56
CA PRO A 288 -8.32 11.25 -28.59
C PRO A 288 -9.72 11.74 -29.00
N LEU A 289 -10.02 13.00 -28.70
CA LEU A 289 -11.14 13.67 -29.36
C LEU A 289 -10.87 13.71 -30.88
N ARG A 290 -11.89 13.46 -31.71
CA ARG A 290 -11.77 13.43 -33.17
C ARG A 290 -11.18 14.75 -33.67
N GLY A 291 -10.11 14.67 -34.45
CA GLY A 291 -9.35 15.84 -34.91
C GLY A 291 -8.20 16.25 -34.00
N HIS A 292 -7.91 15.48 -32.95
CA HIS A 292 -6.72 15.63 -32.12
C HIS A 292 -5.74 14.48 -32.35
N ASP A 293 -4.46 14.80 -32.51
CA ASP A 293 -3.47 13.85 -33.03
C ASP A 293 -2.97 12.82 -32.01
N ARG A 294 -3.20 13.04 -30.70
CA ARG A 294 -2.57 12.26 -29.62
C ARG A 294 -3.58 11.89 -28.54
N TRP A 295 -3.67 10.60 -28.22
CA TRP A 295 -4.49 10.07 -27.13
C TRP A 295 -3.86 10.22 -25.74
N TYR A 296 -2.57 10.57 -25.66
CA TYR A 296 -1.80 10.73 -24.42
C TYR A 296 -1.66 12.19 -23.97
N SER A 297 -2.41 13.10 -24.62
CA SER A 297 -2.46 14.52 -24.28
C SER A 297 -3.92 14.98 -24.42
N PRO A 298 -4.47 15.74 -23.45
CA PRO A 298 -5.83 16.25 -23.56
C PRO A 298 -6.03 17.00 -24.88
N PRO A 299 -7.19 16.85 -25.54
CA PRO A 299 -8.38 16.10 -25.13
C PRO A 299 -8.34 14.58 -25.43
N TYR A 300 -8.61 13.74 -24.43
CA TYR A 300 -8.70 12.29 -24.58
C TYR A 300 -9.71 11.64 -23.63
N MET A 301 -10.06 10.39 -23.94
CA MET A 301 -10.74 9.44 -23.07
C MET A 301 -9.86 8.19 -22.88
N GLN A 302 -9.88 7.66 -21.67
CA GLN A 302 -9.27 6.40 -21.29
C GLN A 302 -10.29 5.55 -20.53
N LEU A 303 -10.48 4.30 -20.95
CA LEU A 303 -11.22 3.28 -20.22
C LEU A 303 -10.26 2.13 -19.90
N VAL A 304 -10.15 1.80 -18.62
CA VAL A 304 -9.41 0.63 -18.11
C VAL A 304 -10.42 -0.37 -17.56
N MET A 305 -10.25 -1.65 -17.86
CA MET A 305 -11.09 -2.76 -17.40
C MET A 305 -10.20 -3.95 -17.02
N GLN A 306 -10.47 -4.57 -15.88
CA GLN A 306 -9.77 -5.74 -15.37
C GLN A 306 -10.67 -6.50 -14.37
N PRO A 307 -10.51 -7.82 -14.18
CA PRO A 307 -11.34 -8.60 -13.27
C PRO A 307 -10.86 -8.46 -11.82
N ASP A 308 -10.55 -7.23 -11.40
CA ASP A 308 -10.11 -6.88 -10.05
C ASP A 308 -11.31 -6.32 -9.28
N PRO A 309 -11.84 -7.00 -8.25
CA PRO A 309 -12.97 -6.51 -7.47
C PRO A 309 -12.75 -5.13 -6.84
N ASP A 310 -11.50 -4.77 -6.57
CA ASP A 310 -11.13 -3.55 -5.88
C ASP A 310 -10.75 -2.43 -6.88
N PHE A 311 -10.59 -2.78 -8.16
CA PHE A 311 -10.28 -1.86 -9.26
C PHE A 311 -10.81 -2.36 -10.61
N ASP A 312 -12.11 -2.63 -10.68
CA ASP A 312 -12.77 -3.34 -11.78
C ASP A 312 -12.65 -2.58 -13.11
N TRP A 313 -13.23 -1.39 -13.17
CA TRP A 313 -13.12 -0.52 -14.33
C TRP A 313 -13.08 0.96 -13.93
N ARG A 314 -12.48 1.76 -14.80
CA ARG A 314 -12.40 3.22 -14.66
C ARG A 314 -12.46 3.89 -16.02
N LEU A 315 -13.33 4.89 -16.14
CA LEU A 315 -13.35 5.81 -17.28
C LEU A 315 -12.84 7.19 -16.83
N LEU A 316 -11.86 7.69 -17.56
CA LEU A 316 -11.31 9.04 -17.42
C LEU A 316 -11.50 9.78 -18.75
N LEU A 317 -11.95 11.02 -18.67
CA LEU A 317 -12.02 11.95 -19.77
C LEU A 317 -11.42 13.26 -19.31
N ASP A 318 -10.46 13.78 -20.07
CA ASP A 318 -9.82 15.06 -19.84
C ASP A 318 -9.84 15.85 -21.14
N THR A 319 -10.53 16.99 -21.18
CA THR A 319 -10.56 17.87 -22.36
C THR A 319 -9.55 19.03 -22.28
N GLY A 320 -8.75 19.09 -21.21
CA GLY A 320 -7.92 20.23 -20.85
C GLY A 320 -8.67 21.36 -20.12
N LYS A 321 -10.01 21.41 -20.25
CA LYS A 321 -10.88 22.40 -19.57
C LYS A 321 -11.77 21.78 -18.50
N GLN A 322 -12.13 20.52 -18.67
CA GLN A 322 -13.01 19.78 -17.76
C GLN A 322 -12.50 18.35 -17.65
N ARG A 323 -12.69 17.77 -16.47
CA ARG A 323 -12.45 16.36 -16.22
C ARG A 323 -13.74 15.64 -15.84
N TYR A 324 -13.82 14.41 -16.30
CA TYR A 324 -14.81 13.44 -15.88
C TYR A 324 -14.08 12.15 -15.51
N SER A 325 -14.30 11.65 -14.30
CA SER A 325 -13.69 10.41 -13.82
C SER A 325 -14.72 9.62 -13.05
N VAL A 326 -14.93 8.38 -13.46
CA VAL A 326 -15.88 7.45 -12.86
C VAL A 326 -15.24 6.07 -12.77
N ASN A 327 -15.54 5.34 -11.71
CA ASN A 327 -15.16 3.94 -11.53
C ASN A 327 -16.42 3.11 -11.21
N SER A 328 -16.24 1.80 -11.05
CA SER A 328 -17.31 0.92 -10.57
C SER A 328 -17.90 1.44 -9.25
N GLY A 329 -19.10 2.00 -9.32
CA GLY A 329 -19.90 2.43 -8.17
C GLY A 329 -19.80 3.90 -7.75
N ASP A 330 -18.86 4.71 -8.28
CA ASP A 330 -18.73 6.11 -7.88
C ASP A 330 -18.27 7.07 -9.01
N THR A 331 -18.79 8.30 -8.99
CA THR A 331 -18.32 9.39 -9.83
C THR A 331 -17.36 10.26 -9.04
N LEU A 332 -16.07 10.09 -9.30
CA LEU A 332 -15.00 10.80 -8.60
C LEU A 332 -14.91 12.29 -8.99
N GLN A 333 -15.24 12.62 -10.25
CA GLN A 333 -15.18 13.99 -10.76
C GLN A 333 -16.11 14.18 -11.96
N ASN A 334 -16.80 15.32 -12.03
CA ASN A 334 -17.65 15.68 -13.18
C ASN A 334 -17.75 17.20 -13.36
N ASP A 335 -16.65 17.83 -13.79
CA ASP A 335 -16.60 19.29 -13.96
C ASP A 335 -17.53 19.77 -15.09
N GLY A 336 -17.67 18.93 -16.12
CA GLY A 336 -18.43 19.21 -17.34
C GLY A 336 -19.93 18.96 -17.25
N LYS A 337 -20.43 18.52 -16.08
CA LYS A 337 -21.84 18.11 -15.88
C LYS A 337 -22.33 17.10 -16.91
N LEU A 338 -21.46 16.18 -17.32
CA LEU A 338 -21.79 15.09 -18.22
C LEU A 338 -22.86 14.18 -17.59
N PRO A 339 -23.69 13.49 -18.39
CA PRO A 339 -24.58 12.46 -17.89
C PRO A 339 -23.82 11.43 -17.04
N PRO A 340 -24.41 10.92 -15.94
CA PRO A 340 -23.75 9.89 -15.14
C PRO A 340 -23.62 8.58 -15.94
N LEU A 341 -22.50 7.88 -15.76
CA LEU A 341 -22.29 6.52 -16.23
C LEU A 341 -22.38 5.58 -15.02
N ALA A 342 -23.37 4.70 -14.99
CA ALA A 342 -23.63 3.82 -13.85
C ALA A 342 -22.96 2.44 -13.98
N LYS A 343 -22.87 1.90 -15.20
CA LYS A 343 -22.39 0.55 -15.47
C LYS A 343 -21.42 0.53 -16.65
N LEU A 344 -20.50 -0.42 -16.64
CA LEU A 344 -19.53 -0.62 -17.71
C LEU A 344 -20.21 -0.97 -19.04
N ALA A 345 -21.24 -1.82 -18.99
CA ALA A 345 -21.97 -2.26 -20.19
C ALA A 345 -22.64 -1.11 -20.95
N ASP A 346 -22.93 0.00 -20.26
CA ASP A 346 -23.65 1.16 -20.82
C ASP A 346 -22.70 2.16 -21.52
N VAL A 347 -21.38 1.94 -21.47
CA VAL A 347 -20.37 2.83 -22.07
C VAL A 347 -20.69 3.19 -23.54
N PRO A 348 -21.02 2.25 -24.45
CA PRO A 348 -21.32 2.60 -25.84
C PRO A 348 -22.50 3.58 -25.97
N GLN A 349 -23.58 3.33 -25.23
CA GLN A 349 -24.75 4.22 -25.23
C GLN A 349 -24.42 5.58 -24.62
N TRP A 350 -23.68 5.60 -23.52
CA TRP A 350 -23.22 6.84 -22.88
C TRP A 350 -22.33 7.67 -23.82
N LEU A 351 -21.44 7.03 -24.57
CA LEU A 351 -20.60 7.69 -25.58
C LEU A 351 -21.45 8.34 -26.69
N ALA A 352 -22.49 7.65 -27.17
CA ALA A 352 -23.44 8.21 -28.14
C ALA A 352 -24.20 9.41 -27.56
N GLN A 353 -24.58 9.35 -26.28
CA GLN A 353 -25.26 10.43 -25.57
C GLN A 353 -24.36 11.67 -25.43
N ILE A 354 -23.12 11.53 -24.96
CA ILE A 354 -22.22 12.70 -24.81
C ILE A 354 -21.82 13.29 -26.16
N ARG A 355 -21.73 12.47 -27.21
CA ARG A 355 -21.49 12.97 -28.57
C ARG A 355 -22.63 13.88 -29.03
N SER A 356 -23.87 13.44 -28.86
CA SER A 356 -25.05 14.20 -29.30
C SER A 356 -25.32 15.45 -28.44
N SER A 357 -25.13 15.35 -27.13
CA SER A 357 -25.48 16.43 -26.18
C SER A 357 -24.35 17.41 -25.88
N HIS A 358 -23.09 16.97 -25.96
CA HIS A 358 -21.91 17.76 -25.58
C HIS A 358 -20.89 17.89 -26.72
N GLY A 359 -21.13 17.30 -27.90
CA GLY A 359 -20.22 17.35 -29.03
C GLY A 359 -18.91 16.58 -28.83
N LEU A 360 -18.83 15.71 -27.82
CA LEU A 360 -17.63 14.94 -27.50
C LEU A 360 -17.58 13.66 -28.35
N ASP A 361 -16.92 13.73 -29.50
CA ASP A 361 -16.73 12.62 -30.45
C ASP A 361 -15.30 12.07 -30.31
N PHE A 362 -15.13 10.86 -29.79
CA PHE A 362 -13.83 10.22 -29.61
C PHE A 362 -13.45 9.34 -30.79
N GLY A 363 -12.28 9.61 -31.39
CA GLY A 363 -11.76 8.90 -32.55
C GLY A 363 -11.01 7.63 -32.14
N PHE A 364 -11.71 6.55 -31.84
CA PHE A 364 -11.08 5.28 -31.42
C PHE A 364 -10.13 4.69 -32.49
N ASP A 365 -10.26 5.10 -33.76
CA ASP A 365 -9.37 4.74 -34.89
C ASP A 365 -8.03 5.48 -34.84
N GLN A 366 -8.02 6.67 -34.22
CA GLN A 366 -6.82 7.45 -33.88
C GLN A 366 -6.27 7.07 -32.49
N GLY A 367 -6.97 6.18 -31.80
CA GLY A 367 -6.68 5.72 -30.45
C GLY A 367 -5.87 4.44 -30.38
N ARG A 368 -5.93 3.79 -29.22
CA ARG A 368 -5.30 2.50 -28.96
C ARG A 368 -6.17 1.65 -28.04
N ILE A 369 -6.47 0.43 -28.49
CA ILE A 369 -7.06 -0.62 -27.67
C ILE A 369 -5.98 -1.69 -27.40
N ALA A 370 -5.61 -1.86 -26.13
CA ALA A 370 -4.63 -2.83 -25.69
C ALA A 370 -5.32 -3.94 -24.88
N CYS A 371 -5.19 -5.18 -25.34
CA CYS A 371 -5.74 -6.39 -24.67
C CYS A 371 -4.61 -7.35 -24.25
N GLY A 372 -3.48 -6.81 -23.78
CA GLY A 372 -2.29 -7.59 -23.42
C GLY A 372 -1.77 -8.48 -24.57
N ARG A 373 -1.64 -9.79 -24.29
CA ARG A 373 -1.20 -10.80 -25.27
C ARG A 373 -2.29 -11.16 -26.29
N LYS A 374 -3.56 -10.88 -26.01
CA LYS A 374 -4.72 -11.22 -26.85
C LYS A 374 -5.04 -10.11 -27.86
N ARG A 375 -4.05 -9.67 -28.63
CA ARG A 375 -4.16 -8.50 -29.54
C ARG A 375 -5.32 -8.60 -30.54
N ALA A 376 -5.66 -9.82 -30.98
CA ALA A 376 -6.78 -10.07 -31.89
C ALA A 376 -8.13 -9.57 -31.34
N MET A 377 -8.28 -9.46 -30.01
CA MET A 377 -9.52 -9.04 -29.36
C MET A 377 -9.77 -7.54 -29.43
N ALA A 378 -8.77 -6.73 -29.83
CA ALA A 378 -8.95 -5.30 -29.99
C ALA A 378 -10.08 -4.97 -30.99
N LYS A 379 -10.29 -5.82 -32.01
CA LYS A 379 -11.40 -5.68 -32.96
C LYS A 379 -12.76 -5.92 -32.30
N THR A 380 -12.90 -6.96 -31.49
CA THR A 380 -14.14 -7.26 -30.75
C THR A 380 -14.49 -6.14 -29.77
N ILE A 381 -13.50 -5.67 -29.01
CA ILE A 381 -13.68 -4.52 -28.11
C ILE A 381 -14.07 -3.27 -28.89
N ARG A 382 -13.45 -3.04 -30.06
CA ARG A 382 -13.83 -1.91 -30.91
C ARG A 382 -15.28 -2.00 -31.38
N GLN A 383 -15.73 -3.17 -31.83
CA GLN A 383 -17.11 -3.38 -32.25
C GLN A 383 -18.10 -3.11 -31.11
N TRP A 384 -17.79 -3.55 -29.89
CA TRP A 384 -18.60 -3.24 -28.72
C TRP A 384 -18.70 -1.73 -28.46
N ILE A 385 -17.57 -1.01 -28.46
CA ILE A 385 -17.54 0.46 -28.25
C ILE A 385 -18.36 1.19 -29.30
N ASP A 386 -18.28 0.76 -30.57
CA ASP A 386 -19.03 1.37 -31.67
C ASP A 386 -20.54 1.02 -31.62
N GLY A 387 -21.00 0.24 -30.62
CA GLY A 387 -22.40 -0.15 -30.41
C GLY A 387 -22.84 -1.38 -31.20
N GLY A 388 -21.90 -2.17 -31.71
CA GLY A 388 -22.13 -3.30 -32.62
C GLY A 388 -22.06 -4.70 -32.01
N ALA A 389 -22.24 -4.84 -30.68
CA ALA A 389 -22.15 -6.12 -29.98
C ALA A 389 -23.36 -6.39 -29.08
#